data_AF-A0A8S3GNP0-F1
#
_entry.id   AF-A0A8S3GNP0-F1
#
_cell.length_a   1.000
_cell.length_b   1.000
_cell.length_c   1.000
_cell.angle_alpha   90.00
_cell.angle_beta   90.00
_cell.angle_gamma   90.00
#
_symmetry.space_group_name_H-M   'P 1'
#
loop_
_entity.id
_entity.type
_entity.pdbx_description
1 polymer ?
#
loop_
_entity_poly.entity_id
_entity_poly.type
_entity_poly.pdbx_seq_one_letter_code
_entity_poly.pdbx_strand_id
1 'polypeptide(L)'
;MLRLHTKEALMQTELGKQIKSYYLRVAREMKAFEDGKFNEWKLRTEQILPTLQKRNVLRELPFGENDNPLTPRYAIDFDPLLNEMMTEARYLEQFDYLLPENIRHLALS
;
A
#
# COMPACT_ATOMS: atom_id res chain seq x y z
N MET A 1 -14.12 22.07 34.47
CA MET A 1 -13.07 21.38 35.25
C MET A 1 -13.52 20.07 35.89
N LEU A 2 -14.72 19.97 36.47
CA LEU A 2 -15.20 18.76 37.20
C LEU A 2 -15.34 17.47 36.36
N ARG A 3 -15.69 17.56 35.06
CA ARG A 3 -15.90 16.38 34.19
C ARG A 3 -14.62 15.59 33.85
N LEU A 4 -13.45 16.23 33.85
CA LEU A 4 -12.17 15.55 33.59
C LEU A 4 -11.72 14.77 34.83
N HIS A 5 -11.84 15.39 36.01
CA HIS A 5 -11.50 14.77 37.29
C HIS A 5 -12.35 13.53 37.60
N THR A 6 -13.65 13.54 37.26
CA THR A 6 -14.51 12.36 37.42
C THR A 6 -14.18 11.24 36.42
N LYS A 7 -13.77 11.58 35.20
CA LYS A 7 -13.34 10.61 34.18
C LYS A 7 -11.99 9.97 34.55
N GLU A 8 -11.06 10.73 35.10
CA GLU A 8 -9.78 10.23 35.61
C GLU A 8 -9.97 9.36 36.86
N ALA A 9 -10.83 9.74 37.79
CA ALA A 9 -11.17 8.92 38.95
C ALA A 9 -11.80 7.58 38.55
N LEU A 10 -12.69 7.56 37.54
CA LEU A 10 -13.25 6.33 36.97
C LEU A 10 -12.19 5.44 36.30
N MET A 11 -11.19 6.02 35.64
CA MET A 11 -10.07 5.26 35.05
C MET A 11 -9.13 4.64 36.10
N GLN A 12 -9.12 5.16 37.32
CA GLN A 12 -8.34 4.59 38.44
C GLN A 12 -9.07 3.48 39.19
N THR A 13 -10.39 3.31 38.96
CA THR A 13 -11.13 2.15 39.47
C THR A 13 -10.65 0.86 38.83
N GLU A 14 -10.86 -0.27 39.50
CA GLU A 14 -10.49 -1.60 38.99
C GLU A 14 -11.14 -1.88 37.63
N LEU A 15 -12.40 -1.49 37.46
CA LEU A 15 -13.13 -1.56 36.20
C LEU A 15 -12.48 -0.68 35.11
N GLY A 16 -12.08 0.55 35.45
CA GLY A 16 -11.38 1.45 34.53
C GLY A 16 -10.02 0.91 34.08
N LYS A 17 -9.26 0.29 34.99
CA LYS A 17 -7.98 -0.38 34.67
C LYS A 17 -8.18 -1.58 33.74
N GLN A 18 -9.20 -2.40 33.99
CA GLN A 18 -9.55 -3.52 33.12
C GLN A 18 -9.94 -3.04 31.72
N ILE A 19 -10.83 -2.05 31.62
CA ILE A 19 -11.22 -1.46 30.33
C ILE A 19 -10.00 -0.91 29.59
N LYS A 20 -9.13 -0.15 30.27
CA LYS A 20 -7.89 0.37 29.67
C LYS A 20 -6.99 -0.76 29.17
N SER A 21 -6.80 -1.83 29.95
CA SER A 21 -5.99 -2.98 29.52
C SER A 21 -6.58 -3.67 28.29
N TYR A 22 -7.91 -3.78 28.21
CA TYR A 22 -8.60 -4.35 27.06
C TYR A 22 -8.37 -3.50 25.81
N TYR A 23 -8.61 -2.19 25.89
CA TYR A 23 -8.36 -1.29 24.75
C TYR A 23 -6.89 -1.29 24.32
N LEU A 24 -5.95 -1.31 25.27
CA LEU A 24 -4.53 -1.41 24.95
C LEU A 24 -4.18 -2.74 24.28
N ARG A 25 -4.79 -3.84 24.70
CA ARG A 25 -4.62 -5.14 24.06
C ARG A 25 -5.13 -5.10 22.62
N VAL A 26 -6.36 -4.63 22.41
CA VAL A 26 -6.96 -4.50 21.08
C VAL A 26 -6.12 -3.59 20.19
N ALA A 27 -5.65 -2.45 20.69
CA ALA A 27 -4.79 -1.54 19.92
C ALA A 27 -3.46 -2.21 19.51
N ARG A 28 -2.86 -3.03 20.37
CA ARG A 28 -1.67 -3.81 20.02
C ARG A 28 -1.97 -4.89 19.00
N GLU A 29 -3.08 -5.59 19.13
CA GLU A 29 -3.52 -6.63 18.18
C GLU A 29 -3.81 -6.01 16.80
N MET A 30 -4.49 -4.86 16.76
CA MET A 30 -4.73 -4.09 15.53
C MET A 30 -3.42 -3.68 14.87
N LYS A 31 -2.50 -3.09 15.64
CA LYS A 31 -1.18 -2.72 15.10
C LYS A 31 -0.42 -3.92 14.56
N ALA A 32 -0.38 -5.03 15.29
CA ALA A 32 0.29 -6.25 14.84
C ALA A 32 -0.34 -6.82 13.55
N PHE A 33 -1.67 -6.71 13.42
CA PHE A 33 -2.38 -7.11 12.21
C PHE A 33 -2.04 -6.21 11.02
N GLU A 34 -2.05 -4.89 11.20
CA GLU A 34 -1.67 -3.91 10.19
C GLU A 34 -0.21 -4.11 9.74
N ASP A 35 0.72 -4.22 10.70
CA ASP A 35 2.14 -4.48 10.44
C ASP A 35 2.31 -5.81 9.67
N GLY A 36 1.55 -6.85 10.03
CA GLY A 36 1.55 -8.13 9.33
C GLY A 36 1.09 -8.01 7.87
N LYS A 37 0.00 -7.28 7.63
CA LYS A 37 -0.54 -7.04 6.29
C LYS A 37 0.41 -6.22 5.42
N PHE A 38 1.02 -5.19 5.99
CA PHE A 38 2.01 -4.39 5.28
C PHE A 38 3.25 -5.22 4.90
N ASN A 39 3.74 -6.06 5.81
CA ASN A 39 4.88 -6.94 5.54
C ASN A 39 4.58 -8.00 4.46
N GLU A 40 3.39 -8.59 4.50
CA GLU A 40 2.91 -9.54 3.47
C GLU A 40 2.87 -8.87 2.09
N TRP A 41 2.25 -7.68 2.02
CA TRP A 41 2.19 -6.89 0.80
C TRP A 41 3.58 -6.54 0.28
N LYS A 42 4.46 -6.05 1.16
CA LYS A 42 5.84 -5.70 0.83
C LYS A 42 6.58 -6.88 0.21
N LEU A 43 6.56 -8.04 0.86
CA LEU A 43 7.24 -9.24 0.36
C LEU A 43 6.72 -9.67 -1.02
N ARG A 44 5.39 -9.68 -1.20
CA ARG A 44 4.75 -10.00 -2.48
C ARG A 44 5.20 -9.05 -3.58
N THR A 45 5.18 -7.75 -3.31
CA THR A 45 5.58 -6.72 -4.27
C THR A 45 7.06 -6.82 -4.62
N GLU A 46 7.95 -7.01 -3.63
CA GLU A 46 9.38 -7.20 -3.86
C GLU A 46 9.72 -8.42 -4.73
N GLN A 47 8.94 -9.50 -4.60
CA GLN A 47 9.13 -10.72 -5.40
C GLN A 47 8.65 -10.57 -6.84
N ILE A 48 7.50 -9.91 -7.05
CA ILE A 48 6.86 -9.80 -8.36
C ILE A 48 7.51 -8.68 -9.19
N LEU A 49 7.95 -7.61 -8.54
CA LEU A 49 8.47 -6.42 -9.18
C LEU A 49 9.59 -6.69 -10.22
N PRO A 50 10.63 -7.48 -9.95
CA PRO A 50 11.67 -7.78 -10.94
C PRO A 50 11.14 -8.50 -12.18
N THR A 51 10.03 -9.24 -12.03
CA THR A 51 9.40 -9.97 -13.13
C THR A 51 8.60 -9.01 -14.03
N LEU A 52 7.90 -8.05 -13.42
CA LEU A 52 7.14 -7.03 -14.14
C LEU A 52 8.04 -6.02 -14.84
N GLN A 53 9.16 -5.62 -14.22
CA GLN A 53 10.15 -4.73 -14.85
C GLN A 53 10.83 -5.34 -16.09
N LYS A 54 10.91 -6.67 -16.17
CA LYS A 54 11.49 -7.38 -17.31
C LYS A 54 10.50 -7.59 -18.47
N ARG A 55 9.22 -7.28 -18.28
CA ARG A 55 8.23 -7.38 -19.35
C ARG A 55 8.33 -6.19 -20.29
N ASN A 56 8.21 -6.46 -21.58
CA ASN A 56 8.27 -5.43 -22.61
C ASN A 56 7.10 -4.46 -22.43
N VAL A 57 7.43 -3.21 -22.12
CA VAL A 57 6.47 -2.11 -21.92
C VAL A 57 5.88 -1.61 -23.24
N LEU A 58 6.44 -2.03 -24.37
CA LEU A 58 6.05 -1.59 -25.70
C LEU A 58 5.54 -2.79 -26.51
N ARG A 59 4.29 -2.70 -26.95
CA ARG A 59 3.68 -3.65 -27.87
C ARG A 59 3.44 -2.95 -29.20
N GLU A 60 3.90 -3.56 -30.29
CA GLU A 60 3.58 -3.07 -31.64
C GLU A 60 2.09 -3.32 -31.93
N LEU A 61 1.39 -2.25 -32.32
CA LEU A 61 0.02 -2.33 -32.78
C LEU A 61 0.00 -2.78 -34.24
N PRO A 62 -0.95 -3.67 -34.63
CA PRO A 62 -1.12 -4.00 -36.04
C PRO A 62 -1.52 -2.74 -36.83
N PHE A 63 -0.96 -2.59 -38.02
CA PHE A 63 -1.28 -1.48 -38.91
C PHE A 63 -2.79 -1.46 -39.23
N GLY A 64 -3.45 -0.33 -38.97
CA GLY A 64 -4.81 -0.11 -39.46
C GLY A 64 -4.82 0.13 -40.98
N GLU A 65 -5.95 -0.12 -41.63
CA GLU A 65 -6.14 0.00 -43.09
C GLU A 65 -5.81 1.40 -43.66
N ASN A 66 -5.69 2.43 -42.79
CA ASN A 66 -5.35 3.81 -43.12
C ASN A 66 -3.98 4.28 -42.58
N ASP A 67 -3.17 3.39 -42.00
CA ASP A 67 -1.91 3.76 -41.35
C ASP A 67 -0.72 3.67 -42.30
N ASN A 68 0.17 4.65 -42.21
CA ASN A 68 1.39 4.68 -43.00
C ASN A 68 2.31 3.51 -42.57
N PRO A 69 2.70 2.59 -43.47
CA PRO A 69 3.48 1.39 -43.12
C PRO A 69 4.91 1.69 -42.63
N LEU A 70 5.34 2.95 -42.73
CA LEU A 70 6.67 3.44 -42.30
C LEU A 70 6.69 3.93 -40.86
N THR A 71 5.54 4.06 -40.19
CA THR A 71 5.45 4.53 -38.80
C THR A 71 4.84 3.45 -37.91
N PRO A 72 5.66 2.59 -37.27
CA PRO A 72 5.16 1.62 -36.30
C PRO A 72 4.48 2.35 -35.14
N ARG A 73 3.24 1.95 -34.82
CA ARG A 73 2.51 2.44 -33.65
C ARG A 73 2.81 1.52 -32.47
N TYR A 74 3.37 2.09 -31.41
CA TYR A 74 3.61 1.37 -30.16
C TYR A 74 2.49 1.71 -29.17
N ALA A 75 1.84 0.68 -28.63
CA ALA A 75 1.04 0.81 -27.42
C ALA A 75 1.93 0.54 -26.21
N ILE A 76 1.72 1.33 -25.16
CA ILE A 76 2.37 1.07 -23.87
C ILE A 76 1.55 -0.03 -23.18
N ASP A 77 2.16 -1.21 -23.06
CA ASP A 77 1.58 -2.39 -22.43
C ASP A 77 2.10 -2.48 -20.99
N PHE A 78 1.57 -1.61 -20.13
CA PHE A 78 1.78 -1.76 -18.70
C PHE A 78 0.97 -2.96 -18.22
N ASP A 79 1.64 -3.95 -17.64
CA ASP A 79 0.98 -5.06 -16.97
C ASP A 79 -0.03 -4.49 -15.97
N PRO A 80 -1.34 -4.83 -16.04
CA PRO A 80 -2.34 -4.31 -15.12
C PRO A 80 -1.96 -4.49 -13.65
N LEU A 81 -1.24 -5.58 -13.36
CA LEU A 81 -0.72 -5.87 -12.03
C LEU A 81 0.30 -4.83 -11.55
N LEU A 82 1.12 -4.28 -12.46
CA LEU A 82 2.06 -3.21 -12.14
C LEU A 82 1.32 -1.92 -11.78
N ASN A 83 0.23 -1.60 -12.50
CA ASN A 83 -0.56 -0.41 -12.23
C ASN A 83 -1.31 -0.50 -10.89
N GLU A 84 -1.84 -1.68 -10.55
CA GLU A 84 -2.40 -1.97 -9.24
C GLU A 84 -1.35 -1.76 -8.14
N MET A 85 -0.14 -2.33 -8.30
CA MET A 85 0.95 -2.17 -7.33
C MET A 85 1.41 -0.72 -7.17
N MET A 86 1.50 0.05 -8.25
CA MET A 86 1.83 1.48 -8.20
C MET A 86 0.74 2.28 -7.46
N THR A 87 -0.51 1.90 -7.63
CA THR A 87 -1.65 2.54 -6.97
C THR A 87 -1.67 2.20 -5.47
N GLU A 88 -1.47 0.92 -5.12
CA GLU A 88 -1.33 0.46 -3.73
C GLU A 88 -0.15 1.15 -3.02
N ALA A 89 1.00 1.26 -3.68
CA ALA A 89 2.17 1.96 -3.14
C ALA A 89 1.88 3.45 -2.89
N ARG A 90 1.20 4.13 -3.82
CA ARG A 90 0.78 5.53 -3.63
C ARG A 90 -0.15 5.71 -2.43
N TYR A 91 -1.10 4.80 -2.23
CA TYR A 91 -1.96 4.87 -1.05
C TYR A 91 -1.18 4.68 0.26
N LEU A 92 -0.25 3.72 0.29
CA LEU A 92 0.58 3.48 1.47
C LEU A 92 1.46 4.69 1.82
N GLU A 93 2.01 5.38 0.82
CA GLU A 93 2.75 6.62 1.03
C GLU A 93 1.86 7.74 1.61
N GLN A 94 0.61 7.88 1.14
CA GLN A 94 -0.36 8.83 1.70
C GLN A 94 -0.73 8.53 3.16
N PHE A 95 -0.64 7.27 3.59
CA PHE A 95 -0.85 6.84 4.97
C PHE A 95 0.44 6.88 5.81
N ASP A 96 1.47 7.60 5.37
CA ASP A 96 2.78 7.74 6.05
C ASP A 96 3.54 6.42 6.27
N TYR A 97 3.28 5.39 5.45
CA TYR A 97 4.08 4.15 5.50
C TYR A 97 5.44 4.36 4.85
N LEU A 98 6.48 3.81 5.49
CA LEU A 98 7.84 3.83 4.96
C LEU A 98 8.00 2.77 3.87
N LEU A 99 7.97 3.22 2.63
CA LEU A 99 8.18 2.36 1.47
C LEU A 99 9.67 2.03 1.26
N PRO A 100 10.01 0.77 0.95
CA PRO A 100 11.32 0.38 0.45
C PRO A 100 11.71 1.13 -0.83
N GLU A 101 13.00 1.43 -1.04
CA GLU A 101 13.45 2.26 -2.17
C GLU A 101 13.08 1.69 -3.55
N ASN A 102 13.17 0.37 -3.71
CA ASN A 102 12.79 -0.33 -4.93
C ASN A 102 11.31 -0.16 -5.29
N ILE A 103 10.43 0.00 -4.29
CA ILE A 103 9.00 0.22 -4.49
C ILE A 103 8.70 1.71 -4.64
N ARG A 104 9.40 2.57 -3.89
CA ARG A 104 9.27 4.03 -3.98
C ARG A 104 9.55 4.54 -5.40
N HIS A 105 10.54 3.97 -6.09
CA HIS A 105 10.83 4.33 -7.48
C HIS A 105 9.69 4.01 -8.45
N LEU A 106 8.78 3.09 -8.10
CA LEU A 106 7.58 2.81 -8.89
C LEU A 106 6.44 3.76 -8.57
N ALA A 107 6.31 4.17 -7.32
CA ALA A 107 5.25 5.11 -6.91
C ALA A 107 5.48 6.51 -7.50
N LEU A 108 6.73 6.86 -7.80
CA LEU A 108 7.17 8.16 -8.34
C LEU A 108 7.35 8.19 -9.86
N SER A 109 7.27 7.04 -10.55
CA SER A 109 7.38 6.95 -12.03
C SER A 109 6.03 7.13 -12.72
#